data_AF-A0A803MR22-F1
#
_entry.id   AF-A0A803MR22-F1
#
_cell.length_a   1.000
_cell.length_b   1.000
_cell.length_c   1.000
_cell.angle_alpha   90.00
_cell.angle_beta   90.00
_cell.angle_gamma   90.00
#
_symmetry.space_group_name_H-M   'P 1'
#
loop_
_entity.id
_entity.type
_entity.pdbx_description
1 polymer ?
#
loop_
_entity_poly.entity_id
_entity_poly.type
_entity_poly.pdbx_seq_one_letter_code
_entity_poly.pdbx_strand_id
1 'polypeptide(L)'
;MFLFKGIFGHVLYTGDFRWEATGERSMKARNMLLDALHGAKVDHLYLDNTYCNPLYCFPTREVAAQQVIEIIASHPDHDIIIGIDSLGKEDLLLQISRSLKIKIWVWPERLQTMHLLGYPDIFTTRTSLTRVRAVPRYSFSINTLEALNAKRSTIGIMPSGLPWVVKPFEGKMKDSLSLSVASTNRTLASNGTRVDRNIKSAEKVHDHIFTVPYSDHCCFHEIKDFVQLTKPYNVKGIVSMSFCYVNPAYYLSHLFSSNHSSQKTRLDPEICMEVEKVERKGKMKIRDIRGTEMRKRTNKANFLGVRIRRVAILRQISRGVKIVECDSPD
;
A
#
# COMPACT_ATOMS: atom_id res chain seq x y z
N MET A 1 5.76 -9.31 -8.40
CA MET A 1 5.39 -10.71 -8.13
C MET A 1 6.53 -11.64 -8.52
N PHE A 2 6.75 -12.71 -7.76
CA PHE A 2 7.73 -13.76 -8.03
C PHE A 2 7.06 -15.13 -7.97
N LEU A 3 7.31 -15.97 -8.97
CA LEU A 3 6.87 -17.37 -9.01
C LEU A 3 8.10 -18.27 -8.86
N PHE A 4 8.15 -19.04 -7.79
CA PHE A 4 9.20 -20.02 -7.52
C PHE A 4 8.70 -21.41 -7.85
N LYS A 5 9.52 -22.19 -8.54
CA LYS A 5 9.26 -23.60 -8.88
C LYS A 5 10.42 -24.45 -8.38
N GLY A 6 10.12 -25.52 -7.67
CA GLY A 6 11.14 -26.45 -7.18
C GLY A 6 10.53 -27.66 -6.50
N ILE A 7 11.37 -28.39 -5.75
CA ILE A 7 10.96 -29.58 -4.97
C ILE A 7 9.88 -29.27 -3.92
N PHE A 8 9.76 -28.00 -3.53
CA PHE A 8 8.76 -27.48 -2.60
C PHE A 8 7.44 -27.08 -3.28
N GLY A 9 7.27 -27.43 -4.57
CA GLY A 9 6.10 -27.06 -5.36
C GLY A 9 6.19 -25.66 -5.95
N HIS A 10 5.02 -25.05 -6.18
CA HIS A 10 4.83 -23.74 -6.81
C HIS A 10 4.47 -22.71 -5.73
N VAL A 11 5.38 -21.75 -5.51
CA VAL A 11 5.18 -20.67 -4.55
C VAL A 11 5.04 -19.35 -5.28
N LEU A 12 3.91 -18.68 -5.10
CA LEU A 12 3.65 -17.36 -5.67
C LEU A 12 3.75 -16.32 -4.56
N TYR A 13 4.66 -15.37 -4.73
CA TYR A 13 4.82 -14.21 -3.84
C TYR A 13 4.40 -12.96 -4.58
N THR A 14 3.30 -12.34 -4.12
CA THR A 14 2.75 -11.16 -4.79
C THR A 14 3.65 -9.93 -4.62
N GLY A 15 4.14 -9.70 -3.40
CA GLY A 15 4.58 -8.35 -3.00
C GLY A 15 3.39 -7.39 -3.06
N ASP A 16 3.64 -6.09 -2.91
CA ASP A 16 2.57 -5.11 -3.09
C ASP A 16 2.10 -5.12 -4.55
N PHE A 17 0.79 -5.26 -4.76
CA PHE A 17 0.22 -5.32 -6.11
C PHE A 17 -1.23 -4.86 -6.14
N ARG A 18 -1.64 -4.42 -7.33
CA ARG A 18 -3.05 -4.21 -7.68
C ARG A 18 -3.43 -5.07 -8.88
N TRP A 19 -4.45 -5.89 -8.71
CA TRP A 19 -5.00 -6.77 -9.72
C TRP A 19 -6.17 -6.07 -10.38
N GLU A 20 -6.03 -5.67 -11.64
CA GLU A 20 -7.14 -5.06 -12.39
C GLU A 20 -7.70 -6.06 -13.39
N ALA A 21 -9.03 -6.19 -13.45
CA ALA A 21 -9.68 -7.07 -14.41
C ALA A 21 -9.60 -6.53 -15.84
N THR A 22 -9.49 -5.21 -15.99
CA THR A 22 -9.54 -4.48 -17.26
C THR A 22 -8.21 -3.79 -17.52
N GLY A 23 -7.79 -3.74 -18.79
CA GLY A 23 -6.60 -3.02 -19.23
C GLY A 23 -5.55 -3.92 -19.88
N GLU A 24 -4.83 -3.37 -20.86
CA GLU A 24 -3.83 -4.10 -21.63
C GLU A 24 -2.70 -4.66 -20.75
N ARG A 25 -2.17 -3.83 -19.84
CA ARG A 25 -1.12 -4.23 -18.89
C ARG A 25 -1.56 -5.40 -18.02
N SER A 26 -2.81 -5.37 -17.56
CA SER A 26 -3.36 -6.38 -16.66
C SER A 26 -3.70 -7.68 -17.39
N MET A 27 -4.23 -7.59 -18.61
CA MET A 27 -4.42 -8.76 -19.48
C MET A 27 -3.07 -9.42 -19.83
N LYS A 28 -2.06 -8.63 -20.17
CA LYS A 28 -0.70 -9.14 -20.42
C LYS A 28 -0.12 -9.82 -19.18
N ALA A 29 -0.22 -9.19 -18.01
CA ALA A 29 0.24 -9.78 -16.76
C ALA A 29 -0.50 -11.09 -16.40
N ARG A 30 -1.82 -11.14 -16.66
CA ARG A 30 -2.64 -12.34 -16.47
C ARG A 30 -2.18 -13.48 -17.37
N ASN A 31 -2.01 -13.21 -18.67
CA ASN A 31 -1.56 -14.22 -19.62
C ASN A 31 -0.15 -14.72 -19.25
N MET A 32 0.78 -13.82 -18.96
CA MET A 32 2.13 -14.17 -18.49
C MET A 32 2.11 -15.07 -17.25
N LEU A 33 1.22 -14.81 -16.29
CA LEU A 33 1.09 -15.64 -15.09
C LEU A 33 0.53 -17.04 -15.42
N LEU A 34 -0.50 -17.12 -16.26
CA LEU A 34 -1.10 -18.39 -16.68
C LEU A 34 -0.11 -19.22 -17.49
N ASP A 35 0.60 -18.58 -18.42
CA ASP A 35 1.66 -19.21 -19.21
C ASP A 35 2.77 -19.72 -18.30
N ALA A 36 3.24 -18.90 -17.36
CA ALA A 36 4.25 -19.30 -16.40
C ALA A 36 3.80 -20.45 -15.49
N LEU A 37 2.50 -20.60 -15.21
CA LEU A 37 1.99 -21.73 -14.43
C LEU A 37 1.84 -23.01 -15.28
N HIS A 38 1.69 -22.92 -16.61
CA HIS A 38 1.47 -24.08 -17.50
C HIS A 38 0.37 -25.04 -17.00
N GLY A 39 -0.72 -24.49 -16.45
CA GLY A 39 -1.81 -25.28 -15.86
C GLY A 39 -1.50 -25.90 -14.49
N ALA A 40 -0.29 -25.74 -13.95
CA ALA A 40 0.02 -26.13 -12.59
C ALA A 40 -0.73 -25.24 -11.58
N LYS A 41 -1.06 -25.82 -10.43
CA LYS A 41 -1.67 -25.09 -9.32
C LYS A 41 -0.60 -24.42 -8.46
N VAL A 42 -0.97 -23.33 -7.81
CA VAL A 42 -0.14 -22.68 -6.80
C VAL A 42 -0.28 -23.42 -5.47
N ASP A 43 0.82 -23.92 -4.91
CA ASP A 43 0.82 -24.62 -3.62
C ASP A 43 0.75 -23.63 -2.45
N HIS A 44 1.55 -22.56 -2.52
CA HIS A 44 1.58 -21.52 -1.51
C HIS A 44 1.51 -20.13 -2.14
N LEU A 45 0.48 -19.37 -1.77
CA LEU A 45 0.31 -17.97 -2.16
C LEU A 45 0.61 -17.05 -0.98
N TYR A 46 1.65 -16.23 -1.11
CA TYR A 46 1.94 -15.11 -0.23
C TYR A 46 1.30 -13.85 -0.81
N LEU A 47 0.22 -13.41 -0.18
CA LEU A 47 -0.73 -12.43 -0.70
C LEU A 47 -0.58 -11.08 0.01
N ASP A 48 -0.51 -10.00 -0.76
CA ASP A 48 -0.79 -8.64 -0.26
C ASP A 48 -2.25 -8.57 0.21
N ASN A 49 -2.39 -8.50 1.53
CA ASN A 49 -3.66 -8.47 2.24
C ASN A 49 -3.99 -7.07 2.79
N THR A 50 -3.39 -6.00 2.24
CA THR A 50 -3.59 -4.60 2.68
C THR A 50 -5.08 -4.25 2.82
N TYR A 51 -5.90 -4.59 1.82
CA TYR A 51 -7.35 -4.34 1.82
C TYR A 51 -8.18 -5.64 1.74
N CYS A 52 -7.73 -6.70 2.41
CA CYS A 52 -8.42 -7.99 2.43
C CYS A 52 -9.67 -7.99 3.36
N ASN A 53 -10.58 -7.04 3.17
CA ASN A 53 -11.86 -6.96 3.88
C ASN A 53 -12.97 -6.50 2.91
N PRO A 54 -14.15 -7.16 2.86
CA PRO A 54 -15.27 -6.78 1.99
C PRO A 54 -15.72 -5.32 2.06
N LEU A 55 -15.43 -4.61 3.16
CA LEU A 55 -15.71 -3.18 3.30
C LEU A 55 -14.85 -2.30 2.38
N TYR A 56 -13.70 -2.79 1.91
CA TYR A 56 -12.82 -2.04 1.01
C TYR A 56 -13.17 -2.31 -0.45
N CYS A 57 -13.91 -1.37 -1.02
CA CYS A 57 -14.26 -1.30 -2.42
C CYS A 57 -13.96 0.10 -2.93
N PHE A 58 -13.08 0.21 -3.91
CA PHE A 58 -12.71 1.47 -4.56
C PHE A 58 -12.74 1.31 -6.08
N PRO A 59 -12.96 2.40 -6.83
CA PRO A 59 -13.06 2.35 -8.29
C PRO A 59 -11.71 2.00 -8.95
N THR A 60 -11.71 1.81 -10.27
CA THR A 60 -10.48 1.60 -11.04
C THR A 60 -9.56 2.83 -10.96
N ARG A 61 -8.26 2.64 -11.25
CA ARG A 61 -7.30 3.76 -11.23
C ARG A 61 -7.69 4.85 -12.21
N GLU A 62 -8.24 4.50 -13.38
CA GLU A 62 -8.68 5.44 -14.40
C GLU A 62 -9.83 6.31 -13.90
N VAL A 63 -10.85 5.71 -13.28
CA VAL A 63 -11.99 6.45 -12.74
C VAL A 63 -11.54 7.36 -11.59
N ALA A 64 -10.71 6.87 -10.69
CA ALA A 64 -10.18 7.69 -9.60
C ALA A 64 -9.29 8.84 -10.12
N ALA A 65 -8.47 8.60 -11.14
CA ALA A 65 -7.66 9.65 -11.75
C ALA A 65 -8.52 10.70 -12.46
N GLN A 66 -9.58 10.27 -13.14
CA GLN A 66 -10.55 11.17 -13.77
C GLN A 66 -11.23 12.07 -12.74
N GLN A 67 -11.60 11.54 -11.57
CA GLN A 67 -12.09 12.35 -10.45
C GLN A 67 -11.06 13.40 -9.99
N VAL A 68 -9.77 13.04 -9.89
CA VAL A 68 -8.72 14.01 -9.56
C VAL A 68 -8.63 15.12 -10.63
N ILE A 69 -8.66 14.75 -11.91
CA ILE A 69 -8.60 15.70 -13.02
C ILE A 69 -9.79 16.67 -12.99
N GLU A 70 -11.00 16.17 -12.73
CA GLU A 70 -12.21 16.98 -12.61
C GLU A 70 -12.15 17.96 -11.43
N ILE A 71 -11.62 17.54 -10.28
CA ILE A 71 -11.38 18.42 -9.13
C ILE A 71 -10.40 19.53 -9.51
N ILE A 72 -9.32 19.20 -10.21
CA ILE A 72 -8.32 20.19 -10.63
C ILE A 72 -8.93 21.17 -11.65
N ALA A 73 -9.69 20.65 -12.62
CA ALA A 73 -10.31 21.44 -13.68
C ALA A 73 -11.40 22.40 -13.16
N SER A 74 -12.16 21.98 -12.15
CA SER A 74 -13.17 22.80 -11.49
C SER A 74 -12.60 23.92 -10.60
N HIS A 75 -11.29 23.92 -10.35
CA HIS A 75 -10.60 24.94 -9.55
C HIS A 75 -9.47 25.60 -10.35
N PRO A 76 -9.76 26.34 -11.44
CA PRO A 76 -8.74 26.89 -12.33
C PRO A 76 -7.81 27.90 -11.64
N ASP A 77 -8.35 28.72 -10.73
CA ASP A 77 -7.61 29.80 -10.05
C ASP A 77 -6.88 29.35 -8.76
N HIS A 78 -6.90 28.06 -8.45
CA HIS A 78 -6.27 27.52 -7.24
C HIS A 78 -4.92 26.86 -7.53
N ASP A 79 -3.98 26.97 -6.60
CA ASP A 79 -2.85 26.05 -6.53
C ASP A 79 -3.33 24.68 -6.04
N ILE A 80 -2.75 23.61 -6.58
CA ILE A 80 -3.14 22.24 -6.24
C ILE A 80 -1.96 21.55 -5.57
N ILE A 81 -2.20 20.99 -4.39
CA ILE A 81 -1.23 20.15 -3.69
C ILE A 81 -1.74 18.71 -3.67
N ILE A 82 -0.98 17.78 -4.24
CA ILE A 82 -1.28 16.36 -4.25
C ILE A 82 -0.33 15.65 -3.29
N GLY A 83 -0.86 15.09 -2.21
CA GLY A 83 -0.06 14.33 -1.23
C GLY A 83 0.22 12.92 -1.73
N ILE A 84 1.48 12.60 -2.02
CA ILE A 84 1.90 11.29 -2.54
C ILE A 84 3.05 10.68 -1.73
N ASP A 85 3.18 9.36 -1.80
CA ASP A 85 4.30 8.64 -1.18
C ASP A 85 5.59 8.83 -2.02
N SER A 86 6.74 8.38 -1.49
CA SER A 86 8.03 8.55 -2.17
C SER A 86 8.14 7.80 -3.50
N LEU A 87 7.39 6.70 -3.64
CA LEU A 87 7.24 5.85 -4.83
C LEU A 87 5.77 5.47 -4.98
N GLY A 88 5.31 5.26 -6.22
CA GLY A 88 3.92 4.97 -6.54
C GLY A 88 3.17 6.19 -7.08
N LYS A 89 1.99 5.92 -7.66
CA LYS A 89 1.08 6.93 -8.25
C LYS A 89 1.68 7.74 -9.40
N GLU A 90 2.77 7.27 -10.02
CA GLU A 90 3.34 7.92 -11.21
C GLU A 90 2.32 7.92 -12.35
N ASP A 91 1.59 6.82 -12.56
CA ASP A 91 0.52 6.70 -13.57
C ASP A 91 -0.55 7.79 -13.38
N LEU A 92 -0.95 8.08 -12.13
CA LEU A 92 -1.89 9.16 -11.80
C LEU A 92 -1.35 10.52 -12.23
N LEU A 93 -0.11 10.84 -11.85
CA LEU A 93 0.50 12.12 -12.22
C LEU A 93 0.66 12.25 -13.73
N LEU A 94 1.06 11.18 -14.42
CA LEU A 94 1.16 11.16 -15.88
C LEU A 94 -0.19 11.44 -16.55
N GLN A 95 -1.27 10.84 -16.06
CA GLN A 95 -2.62 11.08 -16.57
C GLN A 95 -3.06 12.52 -16.35
N ILE A 96 -2.82 13.09 -15.16
CA ILE A 96 -3.12 14.50 -14.85
C ILE A 96 -2.36 15.43 -15.80
N SER A 97 -1.04 15.23 -15.94
CA SER A 97 -0.19 16.06 -16.79
C SER A 97 -0.64 16.03 -18.24
N ARG A 98 -0.92 14.83 -18.79
CA ARG A 98 -1.36 14.66 -20.19
C ARG A 98 -2.73 15.26 -20.43
N SER A 99 -3.68 15.04 -19.52
CA SER A 99 -5.06 15.53 -19.68
C SER A 99 -5.14 17.06 -19.60
N LEU A 100 -4.38 17.67 -18.68
CA LEU A 100 -4.39 19.12 -18.48
C LEU A 100 -3.31 19.84 -19.31
N LYS A 101 -2.44 19.10 -19.99
CA LYS A 101 -1.28 19.61 -20.75
C LYS A 101 -0.37 20.53 -19.93
N ILE A 102 -0.12 20.16 -18.68
CA ILE A 102 0.75 20.89 -17.74
C ILE A 102 1.89 20.01 -17.27
N LYS A 103 3.01 20.63 -16.90
CA LYS A 103 4.03 19.92 -16.09
C LYS A 103 3.56 19.76 -14.65
N ILE A 104 4.10 18.78 -13.94
CA ILE A 104 3.83 18.59 -12.51
C ILE A 104 5.08 18.90 -11.72
N TRP A 105 4.92 19.74 -10.69
CA TRP A 105 6.02 20.01 -9.79
C TRP A 105 6.24 18.82 -8.87
N VAL A 106 7.50 18.40 -8.71
CA VAL A 106 7.95 17.39 -7.75
C VAL A 106 9.22 17.87 -7.05
N TRP A 107 9.51 17.32 -5.87
CA TRP A 107 10.76 17.66 -5.16
C TRP A 107 11.99 17.08 -5.89
N PRO A 108 13.20 17.66 -5.73
CA PRO A 108 14.37 17.33 -6.53
C PRO A 108 14.71 15.83 -6.62
N GLU A 109 14.66 15.12 -5.50
CA GLU A 109 14.94 13.69 -5.39
C GLU A 109 13.90 12.85 -6.17
N ARG A 110 12.65 13.28 -6.17
CA ARG A 110 11.58 12.65 -6.97
C ARG A 110 11.79 12.92 -8.44
N LEU A 111 12.25 14.10 -8.85
CA LEU A 111 12.55 14.40 -10.25
C LEU A 111 13.62 13.44 -10.81
N GLN A 112 14.69 13.18 -10.05
CA GLN A 112 15.71 12.19 -10.41
C GLN A 112 15.09 10.80 -10.62
N THR A 113 14.19 10.40 -9.71
CA THR A 113 13.45 9.13 -9.85
C THR A 113 12.60 9.12 -11.12
N MET A 114 11.90 10.21 -11.44
CA MET A 114 11.08 10.30 -12.66
C MET A 114 11.93 10.22 -13.94
N HIS A 115 13.14 10.78 -13.93
CA HIS A 115 14.07 10.64 -15.05
C HIS A 115 14.50 9.18 -15.26
N LEU A 116 14.83 8.47 -14.18
CA LEU A 116 15.18 7.04 -14.23
C LEU A 116 14.02 6.16 -14.72
N LEU A 117 12.78 6.57 -14.44
CA LEU A 117 11.58 5.89 -14.94
C LEU A 117 11.21 6.26 -16.39
N GLY A 118 11.99 7.13 -17.05
CA GLY A 118 11.78 7.52 -18.45
C GLY A 118 10.78 8.66 -18.68
N TYR A 119 10.58 9.54 -17.68
CA TYR A 119 9.63 10.66 -17.76
C TYR A 119 10.28 12.06 -17.59
N PRO A 120 11.31 12.42 -18.36
CA PRO A 120 12.06 13.67 -18.14
C PRO A 120 11.23 14.95 -18.38
N ASP A 121 10.33 14.96 -19.35
CA ASP A 121 9.70 16.21 -19.81
C ASP A 121 8.43 16.60 -19.04
N ILE A 122 7.86 15.66 -18.28
CA ILE A 122 6.55 15.78 -17.64
C ILE A 122 6.67 16.50 -16.29
N PHE A 123 7.81 16.33 -15.63
CA PHE A 123 8.02 16.79 -14.26
C PHE A 123 8.98 17.99 -14.22
N THR A 124 8.90 18.78 -13.15
CA THR A 124 9.76 19.96 -12.95
C THR A 124 9.96 20.26 -11.48
N THR A 125 11.04 20.96 -11.13
CA THR A 125 11.26 21.55 -9.81
C THR A 125 10.95 23.05 -9.78
N ARG A 126 10.58 23.64 -10.92
CA ARG A 126 10.25 25.08 -11.03
C ARG A 126 8.78 25.31 -10.71
N THR A 127 8.51 25.96 -9.57
CA THR A 127 7.15 26.28 -9.11
C THR A 127 6.45 27.32 -9.99
N SER A 128 7.18 28.11 -10.78
CA SER A 128 6.62 29.11 -11.68
C SER A 128 5.96 28.51 -12.94
N LEU A 129 6.27 27.25 -13.28
CA LEU A 129 5.81 26.62 -14.52
C LEU A 129 4.49 25.85 -14.36
N THR A 130 4.02 25.64 -13.13
CA THR A 130 2.82 24.84 -12.88
C THR A 130 2.19 25.17 -11.53
N ARG A 131 0.85 25.14 -11.52
CA ARG A 131 0.05 25.26 -10.29
C ARG A 131 -0.14 23.94 -9.56
N VAL A 132 0.19 22.80 -10.18
CA VAL A 132 -0.01 21.46 -9.60
C VAL A 132 1.30 20.91 -9.05
N ARG A 133 1.31 20.60 -7.75
CA ARG A 133 2.49 20.15 -7.02
C ARG A 133 2.22 18.81 -6.34
N ALA A 134 3.00 17.81 -6.69
CA ALA A 134 3.04 16.54 -5.98
C ALA A 134 4.09 16.64 -4.86
N VAL A 135 3.63 16.55 -3.62
CA VAL A 135 4.45 16.71 -2.41
C VAL A 135 4.48 15.42 -1.59
N PRO A 136 5.49 15.20 -0.76
CA PRO A 136 5.51 14.05 0.13
C PRO A 136 4.30 14.03 1.06
N ARG A 137 3.67 12.87 1.21
CA ARG A 137 2.43 12.71 2.00
C ARG A 137 2.58 13.18 3.44
N TYR A 138 3.75 13.02 4.05
CA TYR A 138 4.01 13.46 5.42
C TYR A 138 4.04 14.99 5.59
N SER A 139 4.29 15.75 4.51
CA SER A 139 4.22 17.22 4.53
C SER A 139 2.84 17.76 4.19
N PHE A 140 1.87 16.87 3.97
CA PHE A 140 0.49 17.22 3.64
C PHE A 140 -0.40 17.11 4.88
N SER A 141 -0.85 18.25 5.39
CA SER A 141 -1.72 18.37 6.56
C SER A 141 -2.70 19.54 6.41
N ILE A 142 -3.72 19.60 7.26
CA ILE A 142 -4.66 20.73 7.32
C ILE A 142 -3.89 22.03 7.57
N ASN A 143 -3.08 22.08 8.63
CA ASN A 143 -2.29 23.27 9.00
C ASN A 143 -1.40 23.77 7.86
N THR A 144 -0.74 22.86 7.14
CA THR A 144 0.11 23.25 5.99
C THR A 144 -0.73 23.82 4.86
N LEU A 145 -1.92 23.28 4.61
CA LEU A 145 -2.79 23.77 3.55
C LEU A 145 -3.41 25.12 3.91
N GLU A 146 -3.83 25.32 5.16
CA GLU A 146 -4.32 26.61 5.67
C GLU A 146 -3.25 27.70 5.56
N ALA A 147 -2.00 27.38 5.92
CA ALA A 147 -0.87 28.30 5.77
C ALA A 147 -0.58 28.67 4.31
N LEU A 148 -0.82 27.76 3.36
CA LEU A 148 -0.74 28.05 1.92
C LEU A 148 -1.93 28.89 1.45
N ASN A 149 -3.13 28.57 1.92
CA ASN A 149 -4.36 29.30 1.64
C ASN A 149 -4.31 30.76 2.07
N ALA A 150 -3.61 31.05 3.17
CA ALA A 150 -3.37 32.43 3.61
C ALA A 150 -2.58 33.27 2.58
N LYS A 151 -1.83 32.63 1.67
CA LYS A 151 -1.04 33.31 0.64
C LYS A 151 -1.73 33.30 -0.72
N ARG A 152 -2.30 32.16 -1.10
CA ARG A 152 -2.99 31.95 -2.37
C ARG A 152 -4.01 30.83 -2.22
N SER A 153 -5.18 30.99 -2.83
CA SER A 153 -6.20 29.95 -2.87
C SER A 153 -5.60 28.63 -3.34
N THR A 154 -5.66 27.62 -2.48
CA THR A 154 -4.98 26.32 -2.62
C THR A 154 -5.93 25.21 -2.18
N ILE A 155 -6.02 24.16 -2.97
CA ILE A 155 -6.72 22.93 -2.57
C ILE A 155 -5.74 21.77 -2.46
N GLY A 156 -6.05 20.87 -1.54
CA GLY A 156 -5.31 19.65 -1.30
C GLY A 156 -6.06 18.43 -1.81
N ILE A 157 -5.35 17.51 -2.46
CA ILE A 157 -5.89 16.24 -2.95
C ILE A 157 -5.08 15.09 -2.36
N MET A 158 -5.77 14.14 -1.76
CA MET A 158 -5.19 12.93 -1.18
C MET A 158 -5.67 11.69 -1.94
N PRO A 159 -4.89 11.18 -2.91
CA PRO A 159 -5.16 9.91 -3.58
C PRO A 159 -4.82 8.74 -2.65
N SER A 160 -5.83 8.14 -2.02
CA SER A 160 -5.66 7.05 -1.04
C SER A 160 -6.85 6.08 -1.04
N GLY A 161 -6.59 4.77 -1.05
CA GLY A 161 -7.63 3.73 -0.93
C GLY A 161 -8.30 3.67 0.45
N LEU A 162 -7.71 4.28 1.47
CA LEU A 162 -8.35 4.52 2.76
C LEU A 162 -9.01 5.89 2.80
N PRO A 163 -10.24 6.02 3.38
CA PRO A 163 -10.76 7.30 3.77
C PRO A 163 -9.77 8.00 4.70
N TRP A 164 -9.53 9.30 4.50
CA TRP A 164 -8.63 10.06 5.36
C TRP A 164 -9.27 10.23 6.73
N VAL A 165 -8.88 9.38 7.68
CA VAL A 165 -9.24 9.56 9.09
C VAL A 165 -8.36 10.67 9.65
N VAL A 166 -8.93 11.86 9.87
CA VAL A 166 -8.28 12.91 10.66
C VAL A 166 -8.01 12.30 12.04
N LYS A 167 -6.74 12.19 12.44
CA LYS A 167 -6.42 11.75 13.80
C LYS A 167 -7.12 12.69 14.79
N PRO A 168 -7.88 12.20 15.77
CA PRO A 168 -8.31 13.04 16.87
C PRO A 168 -7.06 13.60 17.55
N PHE A 169 -7.07 14.90 17.80
CA PHE A 169 -6.08 15.58 18.63
C PHE A 169 -5.87 14.80 19.93
N GLU A 170 -4.62 14.66 20.39
CA GLU A 170 -4.31 14.03 21.68
C GLU A 170 -4.98 14.82 22.82
N GLY A 171 -6.13 14.32 23.27
CA GLY A 171 -6.93 14.93 24.32
C GLY A 171 -7.99 13.97 24.84
N LYS A 172 -7.55 13.08 25.75
CA LYS A 172 -8.35 12.21 26.64
C LYS A 172 -9.29 11.18 25.98
N MET A 173 -8.93 9.90 26.11
CA MET A 173 -9.84 8.77 25.94
C MET A 173 -11.07 8.91 26.83
N LYS A 174 -12.26 8.82 26.24
CA LYS A 174 -13.28 7.81 26.57
C LYS A 174 -14.39 7.80 25.51
N ASP A 175 -14.84 6.59 25.21
CA ASP A 175 -16.08 6.20 24.57
C ASP A 175 -16.11 6.04 23.03
N SER A 176 -16.34 4.78 22.63
CA SER A 176 -16.93 4.32 21.36
C SER A 176 -16.26 4.81 20.06
N LEU A 177 -15.38 3.97 19.51
CA LEU A 177 -14.95 4.04 18.11
C LEU A 177 -16.13 3.73 17.18
N SER A 178 -16.93 4.73 16.82
CA SER A 178 -17.82 4.66 15.66
C SER A 178 -16.97 4.82 14.40
N LEU A 179 -16.61 3.69 13.79
CA LEU A 179 -16.19 3.67 12.40
C LEU A 179 -17.41 4.07 11.56
N SER A 180 -17.54 5.36 11.22
CA SER A 180 -18.49 5.83 10.21
C SER A 180 -18.00 5.41 8.82
N VAL A 181 -17.97 4.10 8.57
CA VAL A 181 -18.08 3.57 7.22
C VAL A 181 -19.52 3.84 6.83
N ALA A 182 -19.73 4.84 5.97
CA ALA A 182 -21.04 5.16 5.41
C ALA A 182 -21.74 3.88 4.98
N SER A 183 -22.76 3.53 5.75
CA SER A 183 -23.65 2.40 5.59
C SER A 183 -24.08 2.27 4.14
N THR A 184 -23.80 1.12 3.54
CA THR A 184 -24.57 0.62 2.40
C THR A 184 -26.05 0.65 2.78
N ASN A 185 -26.82 1.53 2.18
CA ASN A 185 -28.27 1.40 2.14
C ASN A 185 -28.58 0.07 1.45
N ARG A 186 -28.87 -0.97 2.26
CA ARG A 186 -29.59 -2.15 1.80
C ARG A 186 -31.07 -1.77 1.74
N THR A 187 -31.49 -1.18 0.64
CA THR A 187 -32.90 -1.18 0.28
C THR A 187 -33.19 -2.52 -0.39
N LEU A 188 -33.91 -3.38 0.33
CA LEU A 188 -34.66 -4.47 -0.29
C LEU A 188 -35.67 -3.81 -1.24
N ALA A 189 -35.46 -3.94 -2.54
CA ALA A 189 -36.45 -3.58 -3.54
C ALA A 189 -36.57 -4.74 -4.53
N SER A 190 -37.70 -5.42 -4.43
CA SER A 190 -38.24 -6.35 -5.41
C SER A 190 -38.38 -5.68 -6.78
N ASN A 191 -38.12 -6.49 -7.81
CA ASN A 191 -38.51 -6.31 -9.21
C ASN A 191 -37.77 -5.24 -10.04
N GLY A 192 -36.97 -5.78 -10.97
CA GLY A 192 -36.62 -5.27 -12.30
C GLY A 192 -36.58 -3.76 -12.53
N THR A 193 -35.37 -3.21 -12.63
CA THR A 193 -34.84 -2.47 -13.81
C THR A 193 -33.36 -2.14 -13.52
N ARG A 194 -32.47 -2.45 -14.46
CA ARG A 194 -31.03 -2.15 -14.39
C ARG A 194 -30.78 -0.69 -14.79
N VAL A 195 -30.41 0.21 -13.86
CA VAL A 195 -29.67 1.45 -14.18
C VAL A 195 -28.80 1.91 -12.98
N ASP A 196 -27.53 2.19 -13.29
CA ASP A 196 -26.45 2.93 -12.63
C ASP A 196 -26.02 2.69 -11.17
N ARG A 197 -24.81 2.13 -11.06
CA ARG A 197 -23.99 2.10 -9.85
C ARG A 197 -23.41 3.50 -9.63
N ASN A 198 -23.97 4.24 -8.68
CA ASN A 198 -23.38 5.46 -8.13
C ASN A 198 -21.96 5.18 -7.59
N ILE A 199 -20.94 5.47 -8.39
CA ILE A 199 -19.54 5.51 -7.97
C ILE A 199 -19.40 6.70 -7.03
N LYS A 200 -19.03 6.45 -5.76
CA LYS A 200 -18.88 7.48 -4.75
C LYS A 200 -17.94 8.59 -5.26
N SER A 201 -18.44 9.83 -5.25
CA SER A 201 -17.68 11.05 -5.55
C SER A 201 -16.56 11.25 -4.53
N ALA A 202 -15.54 12.03 -4.91
CA ALA A 202 -14.46 12.41 -4.01
C ALA A 202 -15.01 13.02 -2.71
N GLU A 203 -14.52 12.52 -1.57
CA GLU A 203 -15.00 12.97 -0.27
C GLU A 203 -14.25 14.23 0.15
N LYS A 204 -15.00 15.29 0.45
CA LYS A 204 -14.45 16.53 0.98
C LYS A 204 -14.29 16.38 2.49
N VAL A 205 -13.05 16.26 2.96
CA VAL A 205 -12.73 16.00 4.39
C VAL A 205 -12.50 17.30 5.17
N HIS A 206 -12.17 18.38 4.47
CA HIS A 206 -12.04 19.74 4.99
C HIS A 206 -12.46 20.71 3.88
N ASP A 207 -12.69 21.99 4.19
CA ASP A 207 -13.14 23.01 3.22
C ASP A 207 -12.31 23.10 1.93
N HIS A 208 -11.06 22.63 1.98
CA HIS A 208 -10.14 22.64 0.85
C HIS A 208 -9.40 21.30 0.64
N ILE A 209 -9.79 20.21 1.31
CA ILE A 209 -9.13 18.89 1.16
C ILE A 209 -10.10 17.86 0.59
N PHE A 210 -9.71 17.28 -0.54
CA PHE A 210 -10.40 16.18 -1.19
C PHE A 210 -9.65 14.87 -0.98
N THR A 211 -10.34 13.83 -0.56
CA THR A 211 -9.82 12.45 -0.60
C THR A 211 -10.42 11.75 -1.80
N VAL A 212 -9.56 11.17 -2.62
CA VAL A 212 -9.96 10.41 -3.81
C VAL A 212 -9.52 8.95 -3.62
N PRO A 213 -10.40 7.97 -3.83
CA PRO A 213 -10.12 6.55 -3.60
C PRO A 213 -9.21 5.94 -4.69
N TYR A 214 -8.03 6.51 -4.88
CA TYR A 214 -6.97 5.98 -5.73
C TYR A 214 -6.03 5.09 -4.91
N SER A 215 -5.90 3.83 -5.31
CA SER A 215 -5.10 2.82 -4.60
C SER A 215 -4.10 2.14 -5.54
N ASP A 216 -2.90 1.87 -5.03
CA ASP A 216 -1.89 1.02 -5.70
C ASP A 216 -1.95 -0.45 -5.23
N HIS A 217 -2.91 -0.79 -4.34
CA HIS A 217 -3.18 -2.14 -3.85
C HIS A 217 -4.55 -2.64 -4.31
N CYS A 218 -4.72 -3.96 -4.39
CA CYS A 218 -6.00 -4.59 -4.69
C CYS A 218 -7.11 -4.22 -3.69
N CYS A 219 -8.33 -3.94 -4.16
CA CYS A 219 -9.52 -3.99 -3.32
C CYS A 219 -9.94 -5.44 -3.05
N PHE A 220 -10.92 -5.66 -2.17
CA PHE A 220 -11.31 -7.02 -1.81
C PHE A 220 -11.82 -7.86 -2.99
N HIS A 221 -12.57 -7.27 -3.93
CA HIS A 221 -13.07 -8.00 -5.09
C HIS A 221 -11.93 -8.39 -6.05
N GLU A 222 -10.98 -7.47 -6.28
CA GLU A 222 -9.78 -7.73 -7.07
C GLU A 222 -8.93 -8.86 -6.44
N ILE A 223 -8.78 -8.87 -5.12
CA ILE A 223 -8.11 -9.98 -4.39
C ILE A 223 -8.86 -11.29 -4.62
N LYS A 224 -10.20 -11.28 -4.47
CA LYS A 224 -11.03 -12.47 -4.64
C LYS A 224 -10.86 -13.06 -6.03
N ASP A 225 -10.91 -12.22 -7.06
CA ASP A 225 -10.79 -12.62 -8.46
C ASP A 225 -9.39 -13.19 -8.75
N PHE A 226 -8.35 -12.59 -8.16
CA PHE A 226 -6.99 -13.10 -8.26
C PHE A 226 -6.82 -14.48 -7.61
N VAL A 227 -7.36 -14.67 -6.40
CA VAL A 227 -7.31 -15.98 -5.72
C VAL A 227 -8.11 -17.03 -6.49
N GLN A 228 -9.25 -16.66 -7.09
CA GLN A 228 -10.04 -17.54 -7.97
C GLN A 228 -9.29 -17.94 -9.23
N LEU A 229 -8.45 -17.04 -9.77
CA LEU A 229 -7.61 -17.34 -10.92
C LEU A 229 -6.51 -18.36 -10.56
N THR A 230 -5.80 -18.14 -9.45
CA THR A 230 -4.64 -18.95 -9.06
C THR A 230 -5.00 -20.26 -8.34
N LYS A 231 -6.21 -20.34 -7.76
CA LYS A 231 -6.75 -21.49 -6.99
C LYS A 231 -5.73 -22.15 -6.05
N PRO A 232 -5.08 -21.38 -5.17
CA PRO A 232 -3.95 -21.88 -4.40
C PRO A 232 -4.40 -22.93 -3.37
N TYR A 233 -3.49 -23.81 -2.95
CA TYR A 233 -3.75 -24.73 -1.83
C TYR A 233 -3.70 -24.00 -0.48
N ASN A 234 -2.69 -23.16 -0.26
CA ASN A 234 -2.52 -22.38 0.96
C ASN A 234 -2.34 -20.90 0.64
N VAL A 235 -2.95 -20.03 1.45
CA VAL A 235 -2.77 -18.57 1.35
C VAL A 235 -2.28 -18.01 2.68
N LYS A 236 -1.27 -17.16 2.62
CA LYS A 236 -0.74 -16.41 3.77
C LYS A 236 -0.64 -14.93 3.43
N GLY A 237 -1.20 -14.07 4.28
CA GLY A 237 -1.03 -12.63 4.17
C GLY A 237 0.41 -12.21 4.46
N ILE A 238 0.97 -11.29 3.67
CA ILE A 238 2.32 -10.74 3.89
C ILE A 238 2.33 -9.50 4.79
N VAL A 239 1.23 -8.73 4.79
CA VAL A 239 1.06 -7.56 5.63
C VAL A 239 0.65 -8.03 7.02
N SER A 240 1.55 -7.91 8.00
CA SER A 240 1.36 -8.46 9.36
C SER A 240 1.06 -7.40 10.44
N MET A 241 1.11 -6.10 10.10
CA MET A 241 1.07 -5.00 11.07
C MET A 241 0.07 -3.88 10.73
N SER A 242 -1.01 -4.16 10.00
CA SER A 242 -2.08 -3.18 9.85
C SER A 242 -3.05 -3.26 11.03
N PHE A 243 -3.57 -2.12 11.49
CA PHE A 243 -4.71 -2.05 12.44
C PHE A 243 -5.96 -2.77 11.92
N CYS A 244 -5.94 -3.16 10.64
CA CYS A 244 -6.98 -3.89 9.94
C CYS A 244 -6.45 -5.23 9.42
N TYR A 245 -5.47 -5.87 10.10
CA TYR A 245 -4.98 -7.17 9.68
C TYR A 245 -6.14 -8.16 9.60
N VAL A 246 -6.43 -8.61 8.39
CA VAL A 246 -7.34 -9.73 8.15
C VAL A 246 -6.52 -10.88 7.60
N ASN A 247 -6.62 -12.02 8.26
CA ASN A 247 -6.10 -13.28 7.71
C ASN A 247 -6.92 -13.62 6.44
N PRO A 248 -6.31 -13.73 5.25
CA PRO A 248 -7.03 -14.01 4.01
C PRO A 248 -7.91 -15.26 4.06
N ALA A 249 -7.51 -16.27 4.86
CA ALA A 249 -8.28 -17.50 5.04
C ALA A 249 -9.68 -17.26 5.61
N TYR A 250 -9.89 -16.18 6.37
CA TYR A 250 -11.19 -15.86 6.97
C TYR A 250 -12.27 -15.64 5.90
N TYR A 251 -11.95 -14.89 4.84
CA TYR A 251 -12.91 -14.59 3.78
C TYR A 251 -12.75 -15.48 2.54
N LEU A 252 -11.57 -16.03 2.29
CA LEU A 252 -11.23 -16.62 0.99
C LEU A 252 -11.02 -18.14 1.03
N SER A 253 -11.12 -18.80 2.19
CA SER A 253 -10.86 -20.25 2.33
C SER A 253 -11.69 -21.13 1.39
N HIS A 254 -12.94 -20.74 1.10
CA HIS A 254 -13.82 -21.43 0.15
C HIS A 254 -13.33 -21.41 -1.31
N LEU A 255 -12.32 -20.60 -1.62
CA LEU A 255 -11.72 -20.48 -2.96
C LEU A 255 -10.41 -21.25 -3.09
N PHE A 256 -9.92 -21.83 -1.99
CA PHE A 256 -8.70 -22.62 -2.00
C PHE A 256 -8.98 -23.98 -2.64
N SER A 257 -7.97 -24.60 -3.23
CA SER A 257 -8.10 -25.97 -3.71
C SER A 257 -8.43 -26.89 -2.54
N SER A 258 -9.60 -27.54 -2.56
CA SER A 258 -10.05 -28.47 -1.53
C SER A 258 -9.22 -29.76 -1.54
N ASN A 259 -8.88 -30.26 -0.36
CA ASN A 259 -8.31 -31.60 -0.20
C ASN A 259 -9.38 -32.66 -0.50
N HIS A 260 -9.19 -33.42 -1.58
CA HIS A 260 -9.42 -34.85 -1.49
C HIS A 260 -8.07 -35.53 -1.26
N SER A 261 -7.99 -36.26 -0.15
CA SER A 261 -6.86 -37.07 0.32
C SER A 261 -5.71 -36.31 1.00
N SER A 262 -5.56 -36.64 2.28
CA SER A 262 -4.31 -36.61 3.01
C SER A 262 -3.21 -37.38 2.26
N GLN A 263 -2.39 -36.68 1.49
CA GLN A 263 -1.03 -37.12 1.22
C GLN A 263 -0.08 -36.19 1.95
N LYS A 264 0.39 -36.66 3.11
CA LYS A 264 1.66 -36.21 3.67
C LYS A 264 2.73 -36.48 2.61
N THR A 265 3.13 -35.46 1.87
CA THR A 265 4.43 -35.47 1.19
C THR A 265 5.48 -35.64 2.27
N ARG A 266 6.09 -36.84 2.32
CA ARG A 266 7.24 -37.14 3.18
C ARG A 266 8.40 -36.28 2.67
N LEU A 267 8.60 -35.12 3.29
CA LEU A 267 9.87 -34.40 3.24
C LEU A 267 10.85 -35.10 4.19
N ASP A 268 12.09 -35.28 3.75
CA ASP A 268 13.14 -35.97 4.50
C ASP A 268 13.31 -35.36 5.91
N PRO A 269 13.45 -36.19 6.97
CA PRO A 269 13.48 -35.74 8.37
C PRO A 269 14.60 -34.74 8.71
N GLU A 270 15.63 -34.65 7.86
CA GLU A 270 16.85 -33.89 8.15
C GLU A 270 16.67 -32.37 7.94
N ILE A 271 15.82 -31.95 7.00
CA ILE A 271 15.55 -30.52 6.71
C ILE A 271 14.60 -29.91 7.77
N CYS A 272 13.65 -30.70 8.28
CA CYS A 272 12.68 -30.25 9.30
C CYS A 272 13.35 -29.89 10.64
N MET A 273 14.47 -30.52 10.99
CA MET A 273 15.17 -30.27 12.25
C MET A 273 15.90 -28.93 12.28
N GLU A 274 16.34 -28.39 11.14
CA GLU A 274 16.98 -27.07 11.08
C GLU A 274 15.97 -25.92 11.13
N VAL A 275 14.83 -26.07 10.43
CA VAL A 275 13.78 -25.04 10.40
C VAL A 275 13.16 -24.84 11.79
N GLU A 276 12.94 -25.93 12.55
CA GLU A 276 12.43 -25.84 13.92
C GLU A 276 13.46 -25.32 14.94
N LYS A 277 14.76 -25.52 14.71
CA LYS A 277 15.82 -24.97 15.58
C LYS A 277 15.94 -23.45 15.48
N VAL A 278 15.63 -22.88 14.31
CA VAL A 278 15.63 -21.42 14.10
C VAL A 278 14.42 -20.76 14.77
N GLU A 279 13.24 -21.39 14.74
CA GLU A 279 12.04 -20.84 15.41
C GLU A 279 12.11 -20.91 16.94
N ARG A 280 12.77 -21.92 17.54
CA ARG A 280 12.85 -22.07 19.00
C ARG A 280 13.85 -21.14 19.69
N LYS A 281 14.80 -20.52 18.98
CA LYS A 281 15.75 -19.56 19.58
C LYS A 281 15.20 -18.12 19.74
N GLY A 282 14.01 -17.82 19.19
CA GLY A 282 13.42 -16.47 19.23
C GLY A 282 12.51 -16.16 20.42
N LYS A 283 12.19 -17.12 21.30
CA LYS A 283 11.30 -16.89 22.45
C LYS A 283 12.06 -16.95 23.77
N MET A 284 12.62 -15.82 24.19
CA MET A 284 13.11 -15.66 25.55
C MET A 284 11.96 -15.29 26.50
N LYS A 285 11.87 -16.06 27.59
CA LYS A 285 10.83 -16.10 28.62
C LYS A 285 10.54 -14.74 29.27
N ILE A 286 9.25 -14.38 29.38
CA ILE A 286 8.74 -13.56 30.47
C ILE A 286 7.98 -14.52 31.39
N ARG A 287 8.51 -14.72 32.60
CA ARG A 287 7.83 -15.42 33.70
C ARG A 287 7.23 -14.38 34.63
N ASP A 288 5.93 -14.52 34.90
CA ASP A 288 5.21 -13.82 35.94
C ASP A 288 5.83 -14.09 37.33
N ILE A 289 5.98 -13.03 38.13
CA ILE A 289 6.09 -13.11 39.59
C ILE A 289 5.13 -12.06 40.17
N ARG A 290 4.15 -12.52 40.95
CA ARG A 290 3.27 -11.69 41.80
C ARG A 290 3.83 -11.62 43.23
N GLY A 291 3.66 -10.44 43.86
CA GLY A 291 3.91 -10.12 45.28
C GLY A 291 5.37 -9.76 45.57
N THR A 292 5.76 -8.68 46.25
CA THR A 292 5.13 -7.93 47.35
C THR A 292 5.81 -6.55 47.52
N GLU A 293 5.04 -5.59 48.04
CA GLU A 293 5.41 -4.39 48.83
C GLU A 293 6.35 -3.25 48.35
N MET A 294 5.77 -2.05 48.46
CA MET A 294 6.27 -0.68 48.62
C MET A 294 7.79 -0.40 48.70
N ARG A 295 8.24 0.57 47.87
CA ARG A 295 8.87 1.82 48.38
C ARG A 295 8.94 2.93 47.32
N LYS A 296 8.47 4.11 47.72
CA LYS A 296 8.65 5.41 47.03
C LYS A 296 10.13 5.68 46.79
N ARG A 297 10.47 6.13 45.57
CA ARG A 297 11.57 7.09 45.34
C ARG A 297 11.33 7.87 44.04
N THR A 298 11.09 9.15 44.22
CA THR A 298 11.22 10.21 43.23
C THR A 298 12.61 10.18 42.59
N ASN A 299 12.71 10.33 41.27
CA ASN A 299 13.84 11.00 40.63
C ASN A 299 13.42 11.56 39.28
N LYS A 300 13.43 12.90 39.19
CA LYS A 300 13.54 13.66 37.94
C LYS A 300 14.91 13.35 37.32
N ALA A 301 14.95 12.99 36.05
CA ALA A 301 16.12 13.18 35.21
C ALA A 301 15.69 13.35 33.76
N ASN A 302 15.77 14.60 33.28
CA ASN A 302 15.81 14.94 31.87
C ASN A 302 17.11 14.38 31.29
N PHE A 303 17.05 13.55 30.25
CA PHE A 303 18.18 13.38 29.34
C PHE A 303 17.68 13.15 27.91
N LEU A 304 18.12 14.05 27.03
CA LEU A 304 18.05 13.96 25.58
C LEU A 304 18.67 12.64 25.10
N GLY A 305 18.02 11.96 24.17
CA GLY A 305 18.54 10.72 23.60
C GLY A 305 17.80 10.30 22.34
N VAL A 306 18.26 10.81 21.19
CA VAL A 306 17.88 10.37 19.86
C VAL A 306 18.08 8.85 19.76
N ARG A 307 16.98 8.09 19.67
CA ARG A 307 17.04 6.64 19.51
C ARG A 307 17.21 6.27 18.05
N ILE A 308 18.42 6.45 17.53
CA ILE A 308 18.84 5.94 16.22
C ILE A 308 18.74 4.41 16.27
N ARG A 309 17.95 3.83 15.36
CA ARG A 309 17.75 2.37 15.28
C ARG A 309 19.07 1.69 14.87
N ARG A 310 19.52 0.72 15.67
CA ARG A 310 20.69 -0.16 15.46
C ARG A 310 20.77 -0.86 14.09
N VAL A 311 19.70 -0.81 13.29
CA VAL A 311 19.64 -1.40 11.94
C VAL A 311 20.37 -0.55 10.88
N ALA A 312 20.62 0.74 11.16
CA ALA A 312 21.35 1.62 10.23
C ALA A 312 22.87 1.40 10.22
N ILE A 313 23.48 1.04 11.37
CA ILE A 313 24.94 0.89 11.49
C ILE A 313 25.45 -0.35 10.74
N LEU A 314 24.66 -1.43 10.69
CA LEU A 314 25.07 -2.68 10.05
C LEU A 314 25.00 -2.66 8.52
N ARG A 315 24.40 -1.63 7.90
CA ARG A 315 24.41 -1.43 6.44
C ARG A 315 25.60 -0.61 5.94
N GLN A 316 26.38 0.00 6.84
CA GLN A 316 27.55 0.80 6.45
C GLN A 316 28.86 0.00 6.42
N ILE A 317 28.87 -1.26 6.88
CA ILE A 317 30.12 -2.03 7.09
C ILE A 317 30.30 -3.20 6.11
N SER A 318 29.35 -3.51 5.24
CA SER A 318 29.54 -4.65 4.31
C SER A 318 28.85 -4.48 2.97
N ARG A 319 29.58 -3.87 2.03
CA ARG A 319 29.78 -4.28 0.61
C ARG A 319 30.24 -3.08 -0.23
N GLY A 320 31.52 -2.73 -0.09
CA GLY A 320 32.25 -2.01 -1.14
C GLY A 320 32.86 -3.05 -2.09
N VAL A 321 32.58 -2.93 -3.38
CA VAL A 321 33.33 -3.63 -4.44
C VAL A 321 34.71 -2.98 -4.50
N LYS A 322 35.79 -3.73 -4.23
CA LYS A 322 37.16 -3.28 -4.49
C LYS A 322 37.34 -3.15 -6.00
N ILE A 323 37.55 -1.93 -6.47
CA ILE A 323 38.10 -1.69 -7.80
C ILE A 323 39.57 -2.06 -7.71
N VAL A 324 39.99 -3.04 -8.52
CA VAL A 324 41.39 -3.43 -8.68
C VAL A 324 42.02 -2.39 -9.60
N GLU A 325 43.04 -1.68 -9.11
CA GLU A 325 43.93 -0.88 -9.95
C GLU A 325 44.63 -1.83 -10.93
N CYS A 326 44.42 -1.61 -12.23
CA CYS A 326 45.24 -2.26 -13.25
C CYS A 326 46.58 -1.51 -13.32
N ASP A 327 47.63 -2.18 -12.88
CA ASP A 327 49.00 -1.87 -13.28
C ASP A 327 49.08 -1.90 -14.81
N SER A 328 49.58 -0.81 -15.38
CA SER A 328 49.93 -0.71 -16.79
C SER A 328 51.35 -1.23 -16.98
N PRO A 329 51.61 -2.12 -17.95
CA PRO A 329 52.94 -2.24 -18.52
C PRO A 329 53.01 -1.52 -19.88
N ASP A 330 54.14 -0.81 -20.02
CA ASP A 330 54.79 -0.20 -21.19
C ASP A 330 54.22 1.09 -21.80
#